data_AF-A0A972Z9D2-F1
#
_entry.id   AF-A0A972Z9D2-F1
#
_cell.length_a   1.000
_cell.length_b   1.000
_cell.length_c   1.000
_cell.angle_alpha   90.00
_cell.angle_beta   90.00
_cell.angle_gamma   90.00
#
_symmetry.space_group_name_H-M   'P 1'
#
loop_
_entity.id
_entity.type
_entity.pdbx_description
1 polymer ?
#
loop_
_entity_poly.entity_id
_entity_poly.type
_entity_poly.pdbx_seq_one_letter_code
_entity_poly.pdbx_strand_id
1 'polypeptide(L)' 'MIKVIVTGAAGRMGSRIIKLICETEGVGLAGAVECKGHALIGKDAGECQG' A
#
# COMPACT_ATOMS: atom_id res chain seq x y z
N MET A 1 -16.36 1.32 8.08
CA MET A 1 -14.97 1.48 7.61
C MET A 1 -14.60 0.27 6.78
N ILE A 2 -14.22 0.48 5.52
CA ILE A 2 -13.82 -0.57 4.58
C ILE A 2 -12.32 -0.83 4.76
N LYS A 3 -11.93 -2.09 4.95
CA LYS A 3 -10.51 -2.50 5.07
C LYS A 3 -10.03 -3.07 3.75
N VAL A 4 -8.92 -2.54 3.23
CA VAL A 4 -8.38 -2.90 1.92
C VAL A 4 -6.98 -3.47 2.05
N ILE A 5 -6.68 -4.51 1.27
CA ILE A 5 -5.32 -5.04 1.10
C ILE A 5 -4.89 -4.73 -0.33
N VAL A 6 -3.68 -4.20 -0.50
CA VAL A 6 -3.09 -3.88 -1.81
C VAL A 6 -2.00 -4.88 -2.13
N THR A 7 -2.13 -5.59 -3.25
CA THR A 7 -1.07 -6.45 -3.81
C THR A 7 -0.29 -5.68 -4.87
N GLY A 8 1.01 -5.94 -5.01
CA GLY A 8 1.88 -5.11 -5.84
C GLY A 8 2.10 -3.72 -5.23
N ALA A 9 2.08 -3.64 -3.89
CA ALA A 9 2.08 -2.38 -3.13
C ALA A 9 3.29 -1.48 -3.41
N ALA A 10 4.43 -2.09 -3.77
CA ALA A 10 5.65 -1.34 -4.06
C ALA A 10 5.77 -0.93 -5.54
N GLY A 11 4.84 -1.36 -6.39
CA GLY A 11 4.76 -0.96 -7.79
C GLY A 11 4.15 0.43 -7.96
N ARG A 12 4.35 1.03 -9.14
CA ARG A 12 3.84 2.37 -9.50
C ARG A 12 2.34 2.55 -9.26
N MET A 13 1.54 1.51 -9.51
CA MET A 13 0.09 1.58 -9.29
C MET A 13 -0.27 1.29 -7.84
N GLY A 14 0.40 0.33 -7.19
CA GLY A 14 0.16 -0.01 -5.79
C GLY A 14 0.40 1.17 -4.86
N SER A 15 1.51 1.89 -5.04
CA SER A 15 1.82 3.10 -4.27
C SER A 15 0.75 4.19 -4.46
N ARG A 16 0.25 4.37 -5.70
CA ARG A 16 -0.84 5.30 -6.02
C ARG A 16 -2.16 4.92 -5.35
N ILE A 17 -2.50 3.62 -5.34
CA ILE A 17 -3.70 3.11 -4.66
C ILE A 17 -3.61 3.33 -3.16
N ILE A 18 -2.46 3.03 -2.55
CA ILE A 18 -2.22 3.25 -1.12
C ILE A 18 -2.41 4.72 -0.76
N LYS A 19 -1.86 5.64 -1.57
CA LYS A 19 -2.06 7.08 -1.38
C LYS A 19 -3.54 7.47 -1.40
N LEU A 20 -4.29 7.00 -2.40
CA LEU A 20 -5.73 7.27 -2.50
C LEU A 20 -6.51 6.70 -1.32
N ILE A 21 -6.14 5.52 -0.83
CA ILE A 21 -6.77 4.91 0.36
C ILE A 21 -6.56 5.82 1.59
N CYS A 22 -5.35 6.35 1.78
CA CYS A 22 -5.07 7.26 2.91
C CYS A 22 -5.81 8.60 2.81
N GLU A 23 -6.10 9.07 1.59
CA GLU A 23 -6.85 10.31 1.33
C GLU A 23 -8.37 10.11 1.35
N THR A 24 -8.86 8.85 1.33
CA THR A 24 -10.30 8.55 1.22
C THR A 24 -10.91 8.26 2.59
N GLU A 25 -11.85 9.10 3.01
CA GLU A 25 -12.60 8.85 4.24
C GLU A 25 -13.41 7.54 4.18
N GLY A 26 -13.45 6.84 5.31
CA GLY A 26 -14.19 5.59 5.43
C GLY A 26 -13.49 4.35 4.87
N VAL A 27 -12.31 4.50 4.26
CA VAL A 27 -11.45 3.41 3.78
C VAL A 27 -10.14 3.40 4.56
N GLY A 28 -9.59 2.22 4.84
CA GLY A 28 -8.30 2.08 5.52
C GLY A 28 -7.47 0.96 4.93
N LEU A 29 -6.15 1.19 4.85
CA LEU A 29 -5.19 0.17 4.43
C LEU A 29 -4.98 -0.83 5.58
N ALA A 30 -5.35 -2.08 5.35
CA ALA A 30 -5.17 -3.18 6.31
C ALA A 30 -3.96 -4.05 5.99
N GLY A 31 -3.41 -3.97 4.78
CA GLY A 31 -2.23 -4.71 4.39
C GLY A 31 -1.66 -4.29 3.04
N ALA A 32 -0.36 -4.50 2.87
CA ALA A 32 0.39 -4.26 1.65
C ALA A 32 1.23 -5.51 1.36
N VAL A 33 1.07 -6.08 0.17
CA VAL A 33 1.70 -7.34 -0.23
C VAL A 33 2.54 -7.10 -1.48
N GLU A 34 3.72 -7.72 -1.52
CA GLU A 34 4.63 -7.66 -2.66
C GLU A 34 5.32 -9.00 -2.90
N CYS A 35 5.95 -9.15 -4.07
CA CYS A 35 6.72 -10.33 -4.42
C CYS A 35 7.87 -10.58 -3.42
N LYS A 36 8.12 -11.86 -3.12
CA LYS A 36 9.17 -12.27 -2.17
C LYS A 36 10.53 -11.71 -2.60
N GLY A 37 11.25 -11.12 -1.64
CA GLY A 37 12.58 -10.55 -1.87
C GLY A 37 12.57 -9.11 -2.43
N HIS A 38 11.40 -8.49 -2.61
CA HIS A 38 11.34 -7.09 -2.98
C HIS A 38 12.02 -6.20 -1.93
N ALA A 39 12.82 -5.22 -2.39
CA ALA A 39 13.66 -4.38 -1.53
C ALA A 39 12.91 -3.52 -0.50
N LEU A 40 11.60 -3.39 -0.65
CA LEU A 40 10.71 -2.61 0.22
C LEU A 40 9.92 -3.47 1.22
N ILE A 41 10.10 -4.80 1.21
CA ILE A 41 9.50 -5.66 2.24
C ILE A 41 10.00 -5.24 3.63
N GLY A 42 9.07 -5.16 4.59
CA GLY A 42 9.36 -4.78 5.98
C GLY A 42 9.42 -3.28 6.24
N LYS A 43 9.27 -2.45 5.19
CA LYS A 43 9.10 -1.01 5.32
C LYS A 43 7.62 -0.65 5.46
N ASP A 44 7.37 0.52 6.04
CA ASP A 44 6.02 1.07 6.09
C ASP A 44 5.51 1.38 4.66
N ALA A 45 4.27 0.99 4.38
CA ALA A 45 3.66 1.15 3.06
C ALA A 45 3.40 2.62 2.71
N GLY A 46 3.22 3.48 3.70
CA GLY A 46 3.11 4.93 3.57
C GLY A 46 4.46 5.64 3.42
N GLU A 47 5.56 5.08 3.91
CA GLU A 47 6.91 5.63 3.70
C GLU A 47 7.49 5.31 2.32
N CYS A 48 6.99 4.24 1.67
CA CYS A 48 7.41 3.85 0.33
C CYS A 48 6.81 4.72 -0.79
N GLN A 49 6.21 5.87 -0.44
CA GLN A 49 5.62 6.85 -1.35
C GLN A 49 6.71 7.68 -2.05
N GLY A 50 7.31 7.10 -3.09
CA GLY A 50 7.97 7.83 -4.18
C GLY A 50 7.02 8.12 -5.33
#